data_AF-A0A7C4FFD6-F1
#
_entry.id   AF-A0A7C4FFD6-F1
#
_cell.length_a   1.000
_cell.length_b   1.000
_cell.length_c   1.000
_cell.angle_alpha   90.00
_cell.angle_beta   90.00
_cell.angle_gamma   90.00
#
_symmetry.space_group_name_H-M   'P 1'
#
loop_
_entity.id
_entity.type
_entity.pdbx_description
1 polymer ?
#
loop_
_entity_poly.entity_id
_entity_poly.type
_entity_poly.pdbx_seq_one_letter_code
_entity_poly.pdbx_strand_id
1 'polypeptide(L)'
;PSVMRRLVEILVKEHGLSRVEVARRTGLSPAAVTRYMKGRRGRFLNVRGSEEVERRVRELAGEVASGSIIALELQTKIAGIAAHAMAKGYFCEYHAKLDPSFSPRTCSACRSLFRL
;
A
#
# COMPACT_ATOMS: atom_id res chain seq x y z
N PRO A 1 -1.20 -4.95 2.24
CA PRO A 1 -0.70 -4.29 3.48
C PRO A 1 0.31 -3.16 3.25
N SER A 2 1.31 -3.33 2.37
CA SER A 2 2.40 -2.36 2.19
C SER A 2 1.96 -1.01 1.60
N VAL A 3 0.98 -1.02 0.69
CA VAL A 3 0.35 0.20 0.17
C VAL A 3 -0.33 0.98 1.30
N MET A 4 -1.18 0.32 2.09
CA MET A 4 -1.84 0.93 3.25
C MET A 4 -0.84 1.47 4.28
N ARG A 5 0.27 0.75 4.52
CA ARG A 5 1.35 1.24 5.37
C ARG A 5 1.92 2.56 4.84
N ARG A 6 2.26 2.61 3.54
CA ARG A 6 2.85 3.80 2.93
C ARG A 6 1.89 4.99 2.99
N LEU A 7 0.60 4.75 2.73
CA LEU A 7 -0.46 5.77 2.92
C LEU A 7 -0.45 6.33 4.35
N VAL A 8 -0.49 5.46 5.37
CA VAL A 8 -0.48 5.88 6.78
C VAL A 8 0.78 6.69 7.11
N GLU A 9 1.94 6.30 6.57
CA GLU A 9 3.18 7.05 6.77
C GLU A 9 3.10 8.46 6.15
N ILE A 10 2.58 8.60 4.93
CA ILE A 10 2.42 9.89 4.24
C ILE A 10 1.43 10.78 5.02
N LEU A 11 0.27 10.24 5.40
CA LEU A 11 -0.74 11.00 6.15
C LEU A 11 -0.21 11.56 7.48
N VAL A 12 0.59 10.78 8.20
CA VAL A 12 1.16 11.22 9.49
C VAL A 12 2.35 12.16 9.28
N LYS A 13 3.30 11.78 8.42
CA LYS A 13 4.60 12.47 8.32
C LYS A 13 4.59 13.66 7.37
N GLU A 14 3.81 13.58 6.29
CA GLU A 14 3.80 14.57 5.21
C GLU A 14 2.57 15.49 5.33
N HIS A 15 1.40 14.96 5.71
CA HIS A 15 0.18 15.77 5.94
C HIS A 15 -0.05 16.17 7.41
N GLY A 16 0.81 15.75 8.33
CA GLY A 16 0.74 16.14 9.75
C GLY A 16 -0.49 15.64 10.51
N LEU A 17 -1.23 14.66 9.99
CA LEU A 17 -2.43 14.16 10.65
C LEU A 17 -2.07 13.36 11.90
N SER A 18 -2.85 13.57 12.97
CA SER A 18 -2.74 12.75 14.17
C SER A 18 -3.11 11.30 13.87
N ARG A 19 -2.60 10.34 14.65
CA ARG A 19 -2.95 8.92 14.48
C ARG A 19 -4.45 8.64 14.66
N VAL A 20 -5.11 9.44 15.50
CA VAL A 20 -6.56 9.37 15.72
C VAL A 20 -7.30 9.82 14.47
N GLU A 21 -6.86 10.91 13.85
CA GLU A 21 -7.47 11.41 12.63
C GLU A 21 -7.24 10.46 11.45
N VAL A 22 -6.05 9.87 11.35
CA VAL A 22 -5.78 8.83 10.35
C VAL A 22 -6.69 7.62 10.57
N ALA A 23 -6.87 7.15 11.80
CA ALA A 23 -7.79 6.04 12.11
C ALA A 23 -9.21 6.36 11.64
N ARG A 24 -9.73 7.55 12.00
CA ARG A 24 -11.06 8.03 11.62
C ARG A 24 -11.25 8.07 10.10
N ARG A 25 -10.32 8.71 9.38
CA ARG A 25 -10.44 8.91 7.93
C ARG A 25 -10.23 7.64 7.11
N THR A 26 -9.40 6.72 7.62
CA THR A 26 -9.10 5.46 6.91
C THR A 26 -10.04 4.32 7.27
N GLY A 27 -10.88 4.48 8.30
CA GLY A 27 -11.71 3.41 8.87
C GLY A 27 -10.90 2.33 9.61
N LEU A 28 -9.62 2.60 9.89
CA LEU A 28 -8.76 1.69 10.64
C LEU A 28 -8.96 1.86 12.14
N SER A 29 -8.74 0.80 12.92
CA SER A 29 -8.62 0.95 14.36
C SER A 29 -7.32 1.70 14.74
N PRO A 30 -7.29 2.46 15.85
CA PRO A 30 -6.07 3.11 16.33
C PRO A 30 -4.90 2.14 16.53
N ALA A 31 -5.20 0.91 16.96
CA ALA A 31 -4.23 -0.16 17.08
C ALA A 31 -3.64 -0.58 15.72
N ALA A 32 -4.45 -0.62 14.66
CA ALA A 32 -3.99 -0.93 13.31
C ALA A 32 -3.05 0.17 12.77
N VAL A 33 -3.40 1.45 12.95
CA VAL A 33 -2.53 2.59 12.58
C VAL A 33 -1.18 2.49 13.29
N THR A 34 -1.19 2.19 14.60
CA THR A 34 0.04 2.01 15.39
C THR A 34 0.89 0.84 14.85
N ARG A 35 0.26 -0.29 14.49
CA ARG A 35 0.98 -1.45 13.92
C ARG A 35 1.59 -1.15 12.55
N TYR A 36 0.92 -0.35 11.72
CA TYR A 36 1.48 0.14 10.46
C TYR A 36 2.69 1.05 10.69
N MET A 37 2.57 2.04 11.59
CA MET A 37 3.66 2.97 11.90
C MET A 37 4.89 2.29 12.52
N LYS A 38 4.68 1.28 13.38
CA LYS A 38 5.78 0.45 13.94
C LYS A 38 6.37 -0.53 12.92
N GLY A 39 5.85 -0.56 11.69
CA GLY A 39 6.29 -1.48 10.65
C GLY A 39 6.03 -2.95 10.94
N ARG A 40 5.11 -3.26 11.85
CA ARG A 40 4.66 -4.64 12.13
C ARG A 40 3.74 -5.19 11.03
N ARG A 41 3.32 -4.33 10.09
CA ARG A 41 2.57 -4.69 8.88
C ARG A 41 3.17 -4.00 7.67
N GLY A 42 3.30 -4.72 6.54
CA GLY A 42 3.66 -4.13 5.25
C GLY A 42 5.10 -3.62 5.13
N ARG A 43 6.03 -4.06 5.98
CA ARG A 43 7.47 -3.64 5.94
C ARG A 43 8.25 -4.24 4.78
N PHE A 44 7.90 -5.46 4.39
CA PHE A 44 8.78 -6.27 3.56
C PHE A 44 8.79 -5.88 2.08
N LEU A 45 7.74 -5.20 1.62
CA LEU A 45 7.70 -4.63 0.28
C LEU A 45 7.98 -3.14 0.35
N ASN A 46 9.08 -2.75 -0.27
CA ASN A 46 9.43 -1.36 -0.44
C ASN A 46 8.66 -0.77 -1.63
N VAL A 47 7.45 -0.30 -1.37
CA VAL A 47 6.60 0.35 -2.37
C VAL A 47 7.27 1.58 -3.00
N ARG A 48 8.26 2.17 -2.32
CA ARG A 48 9.05 3.31 -2.81
C ARG A 48 9.87 2.99 -4.05
N GLY A 49 10.16 1.71 -4.33
CA GLY A 49 10.93 1.30 -5.50
C GLY A 49 10.23 1.51 -6.83
N SER A 50 8.92 1.80 -6.83
CA SER A 50 8.15 2.14 -8.03
C SER A 50 7.61 3.56 -7.93
N GLU A 51 8.13 4.47 -8.75
CA GLU A 51 7.69 5.86 -8.83
C GLU A 51 6.19 5.97 -9.12
N GLU A 52 5.67 5.09 -9.98
CA GLU A 52 4.25 5.08 -10.34
C GLU A 52 3.36 4.72 -9.14
N VAL A 53 3.73 3.68 -8.38
CA VAL A 53 2.95 3.27 -7.21
C VAL A 53 3.03 4.34 -6.13
N GLU A 54 4.22 4.89 -5.90
CA GLU A 54 4.43 5.96 -4.92
C GLU A 54 3.60 7.21 -5.28
N ARG A 55 3.56 7.62 -6.56
CA ARG A 55 2.71 8.71 -7.04
C ARG A 55 1.23 8.45 -6.74
N ARG A 56 0.71 7.28 -7.10
CA ARG A 56 -0.69 6.90 -6.85
C ARG A 56 -1.04 6.90 -5.35
N VAL A 57 -0.12 6.47 -4.49
CA VAL A 57 -0.34 6.51 -3.03
C VAL A 57 -0.34 7.94 -2.50
N ARG A 58 0.50 8.84 -3.02
CA ARG A 58 0.48 10.25 -2.62
C ARG A 58 -0.78 10.98 -3.08
N GLU A 59 -1.25 10.72 -4.30
CA GLU A 59 -2.52 11.25 -4.79
C GLU A 59 -3.67 10.83 -3.87
N LEU A 60 -3.73 9.53 -3.54
CA LEU A 60 -4.70 9.01 -2.58
C LEU A 60 -4.56 9.62 -1.18
N ALA A 61 -3.34 9.89 -0.72
CA ALA A 61 -3.11 10.57 0.55
C ALA A 61 -3.69 11.99 0.54
N GLY A 62 -3.55 12.72 -0.58
CA GLY A 62 -4.17 14.03 -0.78
C GLY A 62 -5.68 13.98 -0.66
N GLU A 63 -6.33 13.02 -1.31
CA GLU A 63 -7.79 12.81 -1.22
C GLU A 63 -8.25 12.49 0.21
N VAL A 64 -7.51 11.66 0.93
CA VAL A 64 -7.82 11.34 2.34
C VAL A 64 -7.57 12.57 3.23
N ALA A 65 -6.53 13.35 2.96
CA ALA A 65 -6.17 14.55 3.73
C ALA A 65 -7.14 15.73 3.48
N SER A 66 -7.77 15.82 2.32
CA SER A 66 -8.84 16.79 2.03
C SER A 66 -10.21 16.34 2.56
N GLY A 67 -10.39 15.02 2.80
CA GLY A 67 -11.68 14.45 3.18
C GLY A 67 -12.60 14.21 1.98
N SER A 68 -12.06 14.21 0.75
CA SER A 68 -12.82 14.02 -0.49
C SER A 68 -13.14 12.56 -0.81
N ILE A 69 -12.74 11.61 0.05
CA ILE A 69 -12.94 10.18 -0.13
C ILE A 69 -13.43 9.55 1.17
N ILE A 70 -14.40 8.64 1.07
CA ILE A 70 -14.87 7.86 2.23
C ILE A 70 -14.07 6.57 2.42
N ALA A 71 -14.13 5.99 3.62
CA ALA A 71 -13.35 4.81 3.98
C ALA A 71 -13.57 3.59 3.05
N LEU A 72 -14.79 3.42 2.51
CA LEU A 72 -15.11 2.34 1.58
C LEU A 72 -14.36 2.51 0.23
N GLU A 73 -14.45 3.70 -0.36
CA GLU A 73 -13.76 4.05 -1.60
C GLU A 73 -12.24 3.93 -1.45
N LEU A 74 -11.73 4.32 -0.28
CA LEU A 74 -10.31 4.16 0.06
C LEU A 74 -9.86 2.69 -0.05
N GLN A 75 -10.64 1.73 0.46
CA GLN A 75 -10.26 0.31 0.36
C GLN A 75 -10.18 -0.15 -1.09
N THR A 76 -11.12 0.28 -1.93
CA THR A 76 -11.12 -0.02 -3.37
C THR A 76 -9.89 0.57 -4.05
N LYS A 77 -9.54 1.83 -3.78
CA LYS A 77 -8.34 2.46 -4.37
C LYS A 77 -7.06 1.80 -3.89
N ILE A 78 -6.96 1.43 -2.61
CA ILE A 78 -5.80 0.68 -2.08
C ILE A 78 -5.67 -0.69 -2.74
N ALA A 79 -6.78 -1.42 -2.91
CA ALA A 79 -6.79 -2.70 -3.60
C ALA A 79 -6.36 -2.56 -5.06
N GLY A 80 -6.84 -1.52 -5.77
CA GLY A 80 -6.45 -1.22 -7.14
C GLY A 80 -4.95 -0.91 -7.28
N ILE A 81 -4.39 -0.10 -6.38
CA ILE A 81 -2.95 0.19 -6.37
C ILE A 81 -2.14 -1.09 -6.10
N ALA A 82 -2.59 -1.95 -5.18
CA ALA A 82 -1.94 -3.21 -4.90
C ALA A 82 -2.01 -4.18 -6.09
N ALA A 83 -3.19 -4.31 -6.71
CA ALA A 83 -3.40 -5.13 -7.91
C ALA A 83 -2.50 -4.67 -9.05
N HIS A 84 -2.39 -3.35 -9.27
CA HIS A 84 -1.49 -2.78 -10.27
C HIS A 84 -0.04 -3.12 -10.01
N ALA A 85 0.42 -2.93 -8.78
CA ALA A 85 1.79 -3.25 -8.42
C ALA A 85 2.09 -4.77 -8.53
N MET A 86 1.09 -5.64 -8.28
CA MET A 86 1.20 -7.07 -8.51
C MET A 86 1.24 -7.42 -10.01
N ALA A 87 0.38 -6.80 -10.82
CA ALA A 87 0.35 -6.99 -12.28
C ALA A 87 1.67 -6.57 -12.94
N LYS A 88 2.32 -5.52 -12.44
CA LYS A 88 3.64 -5.08 -12.92
C LYS A 88 4.81 -5.94 -12.40
N GLY A 89 4.56 -6.89 -11.49
CA GLY A 89 5.57 -7.80 -10.96
C GLY A 89 6.46 -7.21 -9.86
N TYR A 90 6.10 -6.06 -9.26
CA TYR A 90 6.89 -5.41 -8.21
C TYR A 90 7.00 -6.24 -6.91
N PHE A 91 6.22 -7.31 -6.80
CA PHE A 91 6.25 -8.24 -5.68
C PHE A 91 7.13 -9.47 -5.92
N CYS A 92 7.60 -9.71 -7.14
CA CYS A 92 8.30 -10.94 -7.48
C CYS A 92 9.62 -11.12 -6.70
N GLU A 93 10.38 -10.04 -6.48
CA GLU A 93 11.60 -10.10 -5.66
C GLU A 93 11.31 -10.50 -4.22
N TYR A 94 10.14 -10.12 -3.69
CA TYR A 94 9.76 -10.51 -2.34
C TYR A 94 9.48 -12.01 -2.26
N HIS A 95 8.84 -12.61 -3.26
CA HIS A 95 8.68 -14.07 -3.33
C HIS A 95 10.03 -14.79 -3.37
N ALA A 96 10.99 -14.30 -4.18
CA ALA A 96 12.34 -14.88 -4.25
C ALA A 96 13.11 -14.81 -2.91
N LYS A 97 12.82 -13.82 -2.06
CA LYS A 97 13.37 -13.74 -0.70
C LYS A 97 12.74 -14.72 0.28
N LEU A 98 11.48 -15.12 0.05
CA LEU A 98 10.77 -16.08 0.90
C LEU A 98 11.08 -17.52 0.53
N ASP A 99 11.23 -17.77 -0.77
CA ASP A 99 11.47 -19.09 -1.33
C ASP A 99 12.60 -19.00 -2.36
N PRO A 100 13.80 -19.51 -2.03
CA PRO A 100 14.93 -19.51 -2.96
C PRO A 100 14.68 -20.32 -4.24
N SER A 101 13.71 -21.24 -4.25
CA SER A 101 13.32 -21.99 -5.45
C SER A 101 12.41 -21.19 -6.39
N PHE A 102 11.87 -20.06 -5.91
CA PHE A 102 11.03 -19.19 -6.71
C PHE A 102 11.87 -18.35 -7.70
N SER A 103 11.48 -18.37 -8.97
CA SER A 103 12.07 -17.52 -10.01
C SER A 103 11.06 -16.49 -10.55
N PRO A 104 11.36 -15.18 -10.43
CA PRO A 104 10.58 -14.12 -11.08
C PRO A 104 10.45 -14.28 -12.61
N ARG A 105 11.40 -14.97 -13.25
CA ARG A 105 11.44 -15.15 -14.71
C ARG A 105 10.41 -16.17 -15.20
N THR A 106 10.07 -17.16 -14.37
CA THR A 106 9.16 -18.25 -14.75
C THR A 106 7.75 -18.07 -14.20
N CYS A 107 7.54 -17.18 -13.21
CA CYS A 107 6.23 -16.92 -12.64
C CYS A 107 5.43 -15.89 -13.46
N SER A 108 4.20 -16.22 -13.84
CA SER A 108 3.25 -15.30 -14.47
C SER A 108 1.98 -15.04 -13.63
N ALA A 109 1.85 -15.68 -12.47
CA ALA A 109 0.59 -15.73 -11.70
C ALA A 109 -0.09 -14.36 -11.51
N CYS A 110 0.62 -13.36 -10.97
CA CYS A 110 0.05 -12.03 -10.75
C CYS A 110 -0.30 -11.29 -12.05
N ARG A 111 0.51 -11.44 -13.11
CA ARG A 111 0.24 -10.87 -14.44
C ARG A 111 -1.00 -11.49 -15.08
N SER A 112 -1.21 -12.79 -14.88
CA SER A 112 -2.37 -13.51 -15.42
C SER A 112 -3.66 -13.23 -14.65
N LEU A 113 -3.57 -13.06 -13.32
CA LEU A 113 -4.70 -12.80 -12.41
C LEU A 113 -5.17 -11.34 -12.47
N PHE A 114 -4.23 -10.38 -12.35
CA PHE A 114 -4.53 -8.96 -12.34
C PHE A 114 -4.28 -8.39 -13.74
N ARG A 115 -5.17 -8.72 -14.67
CA ARG A 115 -5.15 -8.12 -16.02
C ARG A 115 -5.56 -6.65 -15.88
N LEU A 116 -4.66 -5.76 -16.28
CA LEU A 116 -4.91 -4.33 -16.38
C LEU A 116 -5.04 -3.94 -17.85
#